data_AF-A0A920NPZ2-F1
#
_entry.id   AF-A0A920NPZ2-F1
#
_cell.length_a   1.000
_cell.length_b   1.000
_cell.length_c   1.000
_cell.angle_alpha   90.00
_cell.angle_beta   90.00
_cell.angle_gamma   90.00
#
_symmetry.space_group_name_H-M   'P 1'
#
loop_
_entity.id
_entity.type
_entity.pdbx_description
1 polymer ?
#
loop_
_entity_poly.entity_id
_entity_poly.type
_entity_poly.pdbx_seq_one_letter_code
_entity_poly.pdbx_strand_id
1 'polypeptide(L)'
;MKKLDDNGMKRLVLDLRNNSGGFLEQAAEIANMFIATRDTLVYTMGKHNNTNEVFLAKPSKGREDFPLIILLNRGSASASEIVAGAVQDLDRGLIVGETSFGKGACAATIWTKGWICFRVSIARYYTPSGRLIQRPFEDGNTRQYYAELYEQNRETIIDSLNEFRPKFKTRKEGQFMGEAVLRPMNYTLGVNLQKRHKN
;
A
#
# COMPACT_ATOMS: atom_id res chain seq x y z
N MET A 1 0.98 -20.22 -3.09
CA MET A 1 0.38 -20.62 -1.81
C MET A 1 0.32 -22.13 -1.64
N LYS A 2 -0.41 -22.89 -2.48
CA LYS A 2 -0.54 -24.36 -2.31
C LYS A 2 0.78 -25.09 -2.02
N LYS A 3 1.83 -24.85 -2.80
CA LYS A 3 3.16 -25.47 -2.55
C LYS A 3 3.74 -25.12 -1.17
N LEU A 4 3.52 -23.91 -0.67
CA LEU A 4 3.96 -23.52 0.68
C LEU A 4 3.12 -24.21 1.76
N ASP A 5 1.81 -24.32 1.55
CA ASP A 5 0.90 -25.04 2.45
C ASP A 5 1.25 -26.54 2.52
N ASP A 6 1.50 -27.16 1.37
CA ASP A 6 1.92 -28.57 1.26
C ASP A 6 3.27 -28.81 1.98
N ASN A 7 4.11 -27.77 2.11
CA ASN A 7 5.37 -27.80 2.87
C ASN A 7 5.20 -27.36 4.34
N GLY A 8 3.97 -27.21 4.84
CA GLY A 8 3.70 -26.94 6.25
C GLY A 8 3.93 -25.49 6.70
N MET A 9 3.85 -24.51 5.78
CA MET A 9 4.01 -23.08 6.09
C MET A 9 3.15 -22.64 7.28
N LYS A 10 3.76 -21.97 8.25
CA LYS A 10 3.07 -21.40 9.42
C LYS A 10 3.05 -19.88 9.46
N ARG A 11 3.96 -19.23 8.72
CA ARG A 11 4.16 -17.78 8.69
C ARG A 11 4.61 -17.39 7.28
N LEU A 12 4.25 -16.19 6.84
CA LEU A 12 4.60 -15.70 5.51
C LEU A 12 5.30 -14.35 5.61
N VAL A 13 6.41 -14.22 4.88
CA VAL A 13 7.04 -12.94 4.56
C VAL A 13 6.85 -12.71 3.07
N LEU A 14 6.20 -11.60 2.71
CA LEU A 14 6.02 -11.15 1.34
C LEU A 14 7.03 -10.03 1.07
N ASP A 15 8.04 -10.30 0.25
CA ASP A 15 9.06 -9.32 -0.11
C ASP A 15 8.62 -8.51 -1.32
N LEU A 16 8.38 -7.21 -1.12
CA LEU A 16 8.03 -6.24 -2.16
C LEU A 16 9.10 -5.16 -2.34
N ARG A 17 10.31 -5.36 -1.79
CA ARG A 17 11.43 -4.44 -1.97
C ARG A 17 11.78 -4.34 -3.45
N ASN A 18 12.07 -3.12 -3.91
CA ASN A 18 12.39 -2.79 -5.31
C ASN A 18 11.30 -3.17 -6.33
N ASN A 19 10.08 -3.48 -5.88
CA ASN A 19 8.96 -3.73 -6.77
C ASN A 19 8.25 -2.40 -7.10
N SER A 20 8.51 -1.89 -8.31
CA SER A 20 7.97 -0.62 -8.82
C SER A 20 6.46 -0.61 -9.10
N GLY A 21 5.80 -1.76 -8.91
CA GLY A 21 4.36 -1.91 -9.06
C GLY A 21 3.95 -2.80 -10.22
N GLY A 22 2.81 -2.49 -10.81
CA GLY A 22 2.15 -3.34 -11.80
C GLY A 22 0.72 -2.87 -12.02
N PHE A 23 -0.16 -3.78 -12.44
CA PHE A 23 -1.56 -3.44 -12.68
C PHE A 23 -2.37 -3.40 -11.37
N LEU A 24 -3.32 -2.48 -11.29
CA LEU A 24 -4.18 -2.24 -10.12
C LEU A 24 -4.98 -3.50 -9.74
N GLU A 25 -5.56 -4.16 -10.73
CA GLU A 25 -6.43 -5.32 -10.55
C GLU A 25 -5.65 -6.49 -9.96
N GLN A 26 -4.39 -6.67 -10.36
CA GLN A 26 -3.52 -7.71 -9.84
C GLN A 26 -3.08 -7.38 -8.41
N ALA A 27 -2.82 -6.11 -8.11
CA ALA A 27 -2.55 -5.66 -6.74
C ALA A 27 -3.74 -5.97 -5.83
N ALA A 28 -4.96 -5.67 -6.28
CA ALA A 28 -6.19 -5.98 -5.56
C ALA A 28 -6.36 -7.50 -5.37
N GLU A 29 -6.13 -8.31 -6.40
CA GLU A 29 -6.21 -9.77 -6.29
C GLU A 29 -5.17 -10.35 -5.31
N ILE A 30 -3.93 -9.84 -5.32
CA ILE A 30 -2.91 -10.21 -4.34
C ILE A 30 -3.34 -9.81 -2.92
N ALA A 31 -3.85 -8.59 -2.73
CA ALA A 31 -4.34 -8.14 -1.43
C ALA A 31 -5.49 -9.02 -0.93
N ASN A 32 -6.42 -9.40 -1.81
CA ASN A 32 -7.53 -10.29 -1.49
C ASN A 32 -7.07 -11.65 -0.96
N MET A 33 -5.90 -12.17 -1.38
CA MET A 33 -5.37 -13.42 -0.85
C MET A 33 -5.18 -13.39 0.68
N PHE A 34 -5.00 -12.21 1.26
CA PHE A 34 -4.75 -12.03 2.69
C PHE A 34 -5.96 -11.50 3.46
N ILE A 35 -6.99 -10.97 2.81
CA ILE A 35 -8.16 -10.37 3.45
C ILE A 35 -9.38 -11.27 3.25
N ALA A 36 -9.84 -11.92 4.33
CA ALA A 36 -10.95 -12.90 4.29
C ALA A 36 -12.32 -12.29 4.65
N THR A 37 -12.39 -10.98 4.75
CA THR A 37 -13.58 -10.18 5.09
C THR A 37 -14.14 -9.47 3.84
N ARG A 38 -15.23 -8.72 3.97
CA ARG A 38 -15.84 -7.92 2.88
C ARG A 38 -15.39 -6.46 2.91
N ASP A 39 -14.11 -6.20 3.16
CA ASP A 39 -13.58 -4.83 3.20
C ASP A 39 -13.15 -4.34 1.82
N THR A 40 -13.04 -3.01 1.70
CA THR A 40 -12.30 -2.38 0.61
C THR A 40 -10.83 -2.77 0.67
N LEU A 41 -10.24 -3.08 -0.48
CA LEU A 41 -8.81 -3.33 -0.65
C LEU A 41 -8.09 -2.06 -1.11
N VAL A 42 -8.68 -1.39 -2.11
CA VAL A 42 -8.21 -0.14 -2.69
C VAL A 42 -9.38 0.51 -3.41
N TYR A 43 -9.35 1.83 -3.53
CA TYR A 43 -10.25 2.53 -4.41
C TYR A 43 -9.56 3.68 -5.14
N THR A 44 -10.12 4.08 -6.27
CA THR A 44 -9.67 5.24 -7.04
C THR A 44 -10.64 6.41 -6.86
N MET A 45 -10.08 7.61 -6.81
CA MET A 45 -10.86 8.84 -7.00
C MET A 45 -10.19 9.70 -8.07
N GLY A 46 -10.96 10.02 -9.11
CA GLY A 46 -10.55 10.96 -10.14
C GLY A 46 -11.48 12.16 -10.22
N LYS A 47 -11.22 13.03 -11.19
CA LYS A 47 -12.02 14.24 -11.42
C LYS A 47 -13.45 13.92 -11.88
N HIS A 48 -13.61 12.80 -12.56
CA HIS A 48 -14.89 12.35 -13.12
C HIS A 48 -15.31 11.04 -12.45
N ASN A 49 -16.60 10.89 -12.13
CA ASN A 49 -17.12 9.73 -11.41
C ASN A 49 -16.88 8.39 -12.14
N ASN A 50 -16.76 8.40 -13.47
CA ASN A 50 -16.46 7.22 -14.28
C ASN A 50 -15.01 6.72 -14.14
N THR A 51 -14.16 7.44 -13.41
CA THR A 51 -12.78 7.03 -13.08
C THR A 51 -12.65 6.56 -11.62
N ASN A 52 -13.76 6.56 -10.89
CA ASN A 52 -13.82 6.05 -9.53
C ASN A 52 -14.18 4.57 -9.56
N GLU A 53 -13.36 3.76 -8.90
CA GLU A 53 -13.49 2.31 -8.81
C GLU A 53 -13.24 1.87 -7.38
N VAL A 54 -13.96 0.86 -6.91
CA VAL A 54 -13.79 0.28 -5.58
C VAL A 54 -13.54 -1.21 -5.72
N PHE A 55 -12.40 -1.66 -5.22
CA PHE A 55 -12.03 -3.08 -5.23
C PHE A 55 -12.35 -3.66 -3.85
N LEU A 56 -13.35 -4.54 -3.80
CA LEU A 56 -13.78 -5.21 -2.57
C LEU A 56 -13.16 -6.60 -2.45
N ALA A 57 -12.79 -6.96 -1.23
CA ALA A 57 -12.37 -8.31 -0.89
C ALA A 57 -13.53 -9.31 -1.02
N LYS A 58 -13.22 -10.46 -1.61
CA LYS A 58 -14.06 -11.65 -1.64
C LYS A 58 -13.58 -12.60 -0.54
N PRO A 59 -14.37 -12.83 0.53
CA PRO A 59 -14.00 -13.70 1.65
C PRO A 59 -13.48 -15.08 1.24
N SER A 60 -14.07 -15.69 0.21
CA SER A 60 -13.70 -17.01 -0.29
C SER A 60 -12.29 -17.11 -0.89
N LYS A 61 -11.68 -15.98 -1.26
CA LYS A 61 -10.30 -15.92 -1.79
C LYS A 61 -9.25 -15.60 -0.71
N GLY A 62 -9.68 -15.09 0.44
CA GLY A 62 -8.79 -14.59 1.49
C GLY A 62 -8.47 -15.60 2.57
N ARG A 63 -7.30 -15.42 3.19
CA ARG A 63 -6.81 -16.27 4.28
C ARG A 63 -6.14 -15.47 5.39
N GLU A 64 -6.57 -15.73 6.61
CA GLU A 64 -6.10 -15.07 7.84
C GLU A 64 -5.49 -16.04 8.86
N ASP A 65 -5.28 -17.29 8.46
CA ASP A 65 -4.87 -18.38 9.34
C ASP A 65 -3.37 -18.38 9.72
N PHE A 66 -2.59 -17.46 9.15
CA PHE A 66 -1.15 -17.34 9.38
C PHE A 66 -0.71 -15.86 9.59
N PRO A 67 0.32 -15.61 10.42
CA PRO A 67 0.97 -14.30 10.51
C PRO A 67 1.61 -13.88 9.19
N LEU A 68 1.45 -12.61 8.83
CA LEU A 68 1.95 -12.00 7.60
C LEU A 68 2.85 -10.81 7.93
N ILE A 69 4.03 -10.77 7.30
CA ILE A 69 4.91 -9.61 7.24
C ILE A 69 5.10 -9.23 5.78
N ILE A 70 5.05 -7.94 5.47
CA ILE A 70 5.41 -7.39 4.15
C ILE A 70 6.67 -6.56 4.29
N LEU A 71 7.67 -6.83 3.44
CA LEU A 71 8.89 -6.05 3.35
C LEU A 71 8.77 -4.99 2.26
N LEU A 72 9.04 -3.73 2.61
CA LEU A 72 9.10 -2.61 1.67
C LEU A 72 10.45 -1.92 1.73
N ASN A 73 10.76 -1.19 0.67
CA ASN A 73 11.82 -0.19 0.69
C ASN A 73 11.46 1.02 -0.18
N ARG A 74 12.37 1.99 -0.28
CA ARG A 74 12.19 3.18 -1.13
C ARG A 74 11.88 2.91 -2.61
N GLY A 75 12.19 1.70 -3.11
CA GLY A 75 11.90 1.25 -4.47
C GLY A 75 10.54 0.57 -4.64
N SER A 76 9.83 0.31 -3.55
CA SER A 76 8.46 -0.23 -3.57
C SER A 76 7.47 0.87 -3.96
N ALA A 77 6.70 0.65 -5.03
CA ALA A 77 5.79 1.67 -5.57
C ALA A 77 4.47 1.08 -6.10
N SER A 78 3.44 1.92 -6.21
CA SER A 78 2.17 1.64 -6.90
C SER A 78 1.50 0.34 -6.43
N ALA A 79 1.42 -0.72 -7.25
CA ALA A 79 0.80 -1.99 -6.85
C ALA A 79 1.34 -2.56 -5.53
N SER A 80 2.64 -2.43 -5.28
CA SER A 80 3.26 -2.86 -4.02
C SER A 80 2.69 -2.09 -2.82
N GLU A 81 2.44 -0.80 -3.02
CA GLU A 81 1.84 0.07 -2.02
C GLU A 81 0.37 -0.29 -1.81
N ILE A 82 -0.38 -0.60 -2.86
CA ILE A 82 -1.77 -1.05 -2.72
C ILE A 82 -1.87 -2.30 -1.83
N VAL A 83 -1.03 -3.30 -2.07
CA VAL A 83 -1.04 -4.55 -1.26
C VAL A 83 -0.66 -4.26 0.20
N ALA A 84 0.42 -3.52 0.42
CA ALA A 84 0.87 -3.19 1.77
C ALA A 84 -0.13 -2.30 2.52
N GLY A 85 -0.74 -1.33 1.85
CA GLY A 85 -1.72 -0.40 2.42
C GLY A 85 -3.00 -1.11 2.83
N ALA A 86 -3.49 -2.03 1.99
CA ALA A 86 -4.63 -2.87 2.34
C ALA A 86 -4.33 -3.70 3.59
N VAL A 87 -3.20 -4.40 3.62
CA VAL A 87 -2.81 -5.27 4.74
C VAL A 87 -2.59 -4.47 6.04
N GLN A 88 -2.01 -3.28 5.94
CA GLN A 88 -1.75 -2.38 7.06
C GLN A 88 -3.04 -1.79 7.63
N ASP A 89 -3.87 -1.16 6.81
CA ASP A 89 -5.09 -0.47 7.28
C ASP A 89 -6.10 -1.42 7.90
N LEU A 90 -6.09 -2.65 7.41
CA LEU A 90 -6.98 -3.71 7.82
C LEU A 90 -6.42 -4.56 8.98
N ASP A 91 -5.26 -4.19 9.53
CA ASP A 91 -4.52 -4.89 10.59
C ASP A 91 -4.34 -6.39 10.31
N ARG A 92 -4.12 -6.72 9.04
CA ARG A 92 -3.93 -8.10 8.60
C ARG A 92 -2.50 -8.58 8.85
N GLY A 93 -1.54 -7.68 8.77
CA GLY A 93 -0.12 -8.02 8.85
C GLY A 93 0.74 -6.81 9.16
N LEU A 94 2.03 -7.07 9.37
CA LEU A 94 3.02 -6.05 9.72
C LEU A 94 3.76 -5.57 8.47
N ILE A 95 4.04 -4.27 8.40
CA ILE A 95 4.88 -3.67 7.36
C ILE A 95 6.24 -3.36 7.97
N VAL A 96 7.31 -3.83 7.34
CA VAL A 96 8.70 -3.70 7.82
C VAL A 96 9.60 -3.21 6.69
N GLY A 97 10.61 -2.40 6.99
CA GLY A 97 11.64 -1.97 6.03
C GLY A 97 11.84 -0.45 6.02
N GLU A 98 11.75 0.16 4.84
CA GLU A 98 11.81 1.63 4.66
C GLU A 98 10.47 2.16 4.15
N THR A 99 10.24 3.47 4.27
CA THR A 99 9.09 4.14 3.65
C THR A 99 9.08 3.92 2.13
N SER A 100 7.93 3.59 1.55
CA SER A 100 7.76 3.34 0.12
C SER A 100 7.98 4.59 -0.74
N PHE A 101 7.86 4.47 -2.06
CA PHE A 101 8.09 5.57 -2.99
C PHE A 101 7.00 6.66 -2.96
N GLY A 102 5.74 6.28 -2.80
CA GLY A 102 4.58 7.19 -2.83
C GLY A 102 4.01 7.44 -4.22
N LYS A 103 3.86 6.40 -5.06
CA LYS A 103 3.29 6.52 -6.42
C LYS A 103 1.82 6.09 -6.41
N GLY A 104 0.95 7.07 -6.22
CA GLY A 104 -0.50 6.87 -6.12
C GLY A 104 -1.31 7.27 -7.34
N ALA A 105 -0.68 7.64 -8.47
CA ALA A 105 -1.39 8.10 -9.66
C ALA A 105 -1.77 6.95 -10.60
N CYS A 106 -3.05 6.89 -10.99
CA CYS A 106 -3.56 6.03 -12.04
C CYS A 106 -3.51 6.76 -13.39
N ALA A 107 -2.71 6.24 -14.33
CA ALA A 107 -2.55 6.84 -15.64
C ALA A 107 -3.26 6.02 -16.72
N ALA A 108 -4.07 6.69 -17.53
CA ALA A 108 -4.70 6.12 -18.71
C ALA A 108 -3.98 6.58 -19.99
N THR A 109 -4.01 5.73 -21.00
CA THR A 109 -3.51 6.07 -22.35
C THR A 109 -4.70 6.50 -23.21
N ILE A 110 -4.69 7.75 -23.65
CA ILE A 110 -5.67 8.32 -24.56
C ILE A 110 -5.08 8.26 -25.97
N TRP A 111 -5.70 7.46 -26.83
CA TRP A 111 -5.30 7.31 -28.22
C TRP A 111 -5.89 8.45 -29.05
N THR A 112 -5.05 9.08 -29.88
CA THR A 112 -5.52 10.03 -30.88
C THR A 112 -5.82 9.30 -32.18
N LYS A 113 -6.45 9.97 -33.16
CA LYS A 113 -6.69 9.40 -34.50
C LYS A 113 -5.40 9.15 -35.30
N GLY A 114 -4.24 9.60 -34.82
CA GLY A 114 -2.92 9.38 -35.43
C GLY A 114 -2.04 8.45 -34.60
N TRP A 115 -0.73 8.53 -34.83
CA TRP A 115 0.29 7.69 -34.19
C TRP A 115 0.73 8.20 -32.80
N ILE A 116 0.03 9.20 -32.26
CA ILE A 116 0.34 9.82 -30.98
C ILE A 116 -0.66 9.32 -29.94
N CYS A 117 -0.16 9.02 -28.74
CA CYS A 117 -0.98 8.78 -27.56
C CYS A 117 -0.52 9.68 -26.41
N PHE A 118 -1.46 10.04 -25.55
CA PHE A 118 -1.18 10.76 -24.32
C PHE A 118 -1.33 9.83 -23.13
N ARG A 119 -0.35 9.83 -22.23
CA ARG A 119 -0.48 9.15 -20.94
C ARG A 119 -0.79 10.18 -19.86
N VAL A 120 -2.03 10.16 -19.36
CA VAL A 120 -2.55 11.19 -18.47
C VAL A 120 -3.00 10.54 -17.16
N SER A 121 -2.65 11.16 -16.04
CA SER A 121 -3.15 10.77 -14.72
C SER A 121 -4.63 11.13 -14.62
N ILE A 122 -5.50 10.12 -14.49
CA ILE A 122 -6.95 10.27 -14.46
C ILE A 122 -7.55 10.13 -13.06
N ALA A 123 -6.86 9.41 -12.17
CA ALA A 123 -7.33 9.15 -10.81
C ALA A 123 -6.15 8.95 -9.85
N ARG A 124 -6.45 8.91 -8.56
CA ARG A 124 -5.52 8.61 -7.47
C ARG A 124 -5.97 7.40 -6.67
N TYR A 125 -5.02 6.59 -6.19
CA TYR A 125 -5.25 5.43 -5.34
C TYR A 125 -5.37 5.83 -3.87
N TYR A 126 -6.36 5.26 -3.22
CA TYR A 126 -6.61 5.39 -1.80
C TYR A 126 -6.68 4.01 -1.16
N THR A 127 -6.07 3.89 0.02
CA THR A 127 -6.11 2.69 0.84
C THR A 127 -7.45 2.60 1.59
N PRO A 128 -7.78 1.46 2.25
CA PRO A 128 -9.07 1.29 2.93
C PRO A 128 -9.38 2.34 4.00
N SER A 129 -8.37 2.90 4.67
CA SER A 129 -8.55 3.98 5.65
C SER A 129 -8.77 5.36 5.02
N GLY A 130 -8.77 5.46 3.69
CA GLY A 130 -8.83 6.70 2.94
C GLY A 130 -7.52 7.47 2.83
N ARG A 131 -6.38 6.81 3.06
CA ARG A 131 -5.06 7.41 2.87
C ARG A 131 -4.72 7.45 1.38
N LEU A 132 -4.41 8.63 0.86
CA LEU A 132 -3.90 8.84 -0.50
C LEU A 132 -2.46 8.30 -0.59
N ILE A 133 -2.15 7.41 -1.53
CA ILE A 133 -0.78 6.86 -1.68
C ILE A 133 0.22 7.89 -2.26
N GLN A 134 -0.27 8.84 -3.08
CA GLN A 134 0.59 9.76 -3.83
C GLN A 134 1.32 10.75 -2.90
N ARG A 135 2.65 10.71 -2.90
CA ARG A 135 3.49 11.75 -2.28
C ARG A 135 3.29 13.08 -3.02
N PRO A 136 3.29 14.23 -2.32
CA PRO A 136 3.26 15.54 -2.95
C PRO A 136 4.33 15.67 -4.04
N PHE A 137 3.95 16.30 -5.14
CA PHE A 137 4.82 16.60 -6.26
C PHE A 137 4.57 18.06 -6.63
N GLU A 138 5.59 18.90 -6.47
CA GLU A 138 5.54 20.31 -6.85
C GLU A 138 6.06 20.48 -8.28
N ASP A 139 5.37 21.31 -9.05
CA ASP A 139 5.69 21.54 -10.45
C ASP A 139 7.11 22.13 -10.61
N GLY A 140 7.87 21.56 -11.54
CA GLY A 140 9.25 21.97 -11.82
C GLY A 140 10.32 21.33 -10.94
N ASN A 141 9.95 20.61 -9.87
CA ASN A 141 10.91 20.08 -8.90
C ASN A 141 11.17 18.58 -9.00
N THR A 142 11.16 18.04 -10.23
CA THR A 142 11.31 16.60 -10.47
C THR A 142 12.64 16.06 -9.92
N ARG A 143 13.73 16.81 -10.04
CA ARG A 143 15.04 16.38 -9.54
C ARG A 143 15.03 16.21 -8.03
N GLN A 144 14.48 17.16 -7.28
CA GLN A 144 14.42 17.07 -5.82
C GLN A 144 13.50 15.93 -5.38
N TYR A 145 12.35 15.76 -6.04
CA TYR A 145 11.43 14.65 -5.76
C TYR A 145 12.14 13.29 -5.77
N TYR A 146 13.01 13.04 -6.75
CA TYR A 146 13.81 11.82 -6.79
C TYR A 146 15.03 11.84 -5.86
N ALA A 147 15.66 12.99 -5.65
CA ALA A 147 16.81 13.13 -4.75
C ALA A 147 16.46 12.79 -3.29
N GLU A 148 15.27 13.19 -2.83
CA GLU A 148 14.75 12.89 -1.48
C GLU A 148 14.74 11.38 -1.16
N LEU A 149 14.61 10.51 -2.17
CA LEU A 149 14.62 9.05 -1.97
C LEU A 149 16.00 8.54 -1.52
N TYR A 150 17.07 9.27 -1.84
CA TYR A 150 18.44 8.88 -1.56
C TYR A 150 19.08 9.69 -0.44
N GLU A 151 18.32 10.54 0.24
CA GLU A 151 18.80 11.23 1.44
C GLU A 151 19.16 10.24 2.55
N GLN A 152 20.34 10.41 3.16
CA GLN A 152 20.84 9.48 4.18
C GLN A 152 19.95 9.46 5.43
N ASN A 153 19.35 10.60 5.79
CA ASN A 153 18.48 10.75 6.95
C ASN A 153 17.00 10.75 6.59
N ARG A 154 16.63 10.20 5.41
CA ARG A 154 15.27 10.24 4.87
C ARG A 154 14.23 9.81 5.91
N GLU A 155 14.39 8.62 6.50
CA GLU A 155 13.41 8.08 7.46
C GLU A 155 13.29 8.96 8.72
N THR A 156 14.39 9.53 9.21
CA THR A 156 14.39 10.45 10.36
C THR A 156 13.67 11.76 10.05
N ILE A 157 13.89 12.33 8.86
CA ILE A 157 13.20 13.55 8.39
C ILE A 157 11.71 13.28 8.28
N ILE A 158 11.38 12.18 7.60
CA ILE A 158 10.04 11.66 7.41
C ILE A 158 9.35 11.47 8.77
N ASP A 159 10.02 10.88 9.77
CA ASP A 159 9.48 10.71 11.12
C ASP A 159 9.27 12.01 11.89
N SER A 160 10.19 12.96 11.75
CA SER A 160 10.11 14.28 12.40
C SER A 160 8.89 15.10 11.92
N LEU A 161 8.39 14.82 10.72
CA LEU A 161 7.22 15.50 10.14
C LEU A 161 5.89 14.84 10.53
N ASN A 162 5.90 13.67 11.19
CA ASN A 162 4.69 12.88 11.48
C ASN A 162 3.64 13.65 12.28
N GLU A 163 4.06 14.51 13.21
CA GLU A 163 3.14 15.29 14.06
C GLU A 163 2.24 16.22 13.25
N PHE A 164 2.73 16.73 12.12
CA PHE A 164 2.06 17.72 11.28
C PHE A 164 1.22 17.11 10.15
N ARG A 165 1.20 15.78 10.03
CA ARG A 165 0.61 15.07 8.90
C ARG A 165 -0.77 14.50 9.26
N PRO A 166 -1.68 14.33 8.27
CA PRO A 166 -2.98 13.71 8.51
C PRO A 166 -2.83 12.33 9.16
N LYS A 167 -3.65 12.07 10.17
CA LYS A 167 -3.65 10.81 10.90
C LYS A 167 -4.80 9.94 10.43
N PHE A 168 -4.48 8.72 9.98
CA PHE A 168 -5.47 7.72 9.59
C PHE A 168 -5.55 6.62 10.65
N LYS A 169 -6.69 5.93 10.73
CA LYS A 169 -6.92 4.88 11.72
C LYS A 169 -6.98 3.51 11.05
N THR A 170 -6.30 2.53 11.64
CA THR A 170 -6.47 1.12 11.26
C THR A 170 -7.76 0.54 11.89
N ARG A 171 -8.16 -0.64 11.41
CA ARG A 171 -9.42 -1.32 11.76
C ARG A 171 -9.50 -1.76 13.22
N LYS A 172 -8.42 -2.27 13.81
CA LYS A 172 -8.30 -2.70 15.20
C LYS A 172 -7.51 -1.64 15.98
N GLU A 173 -8.23 -0.97 16.88
CA GLU A 173 -7.69 -0.24 18.04
C GLU A 173 -7.00 1.12 17.77
N GLY A 174 -7.32 1.82 16.69
CA GLY A 174 -7.03 3.27 16.61
C GLY A 174 -5.55 3.63 16.56
N GLN A 175 -4.69 2.71 16.09
CA GLN A 175 -3.29 3.01 15.81
C GLN A 175 -3.22 4.04 14.67
N PHE A 176 -2.54 5.16 14.91
CA PHE A 176 -2.49 6.28 13.98
C PHE A 176 -1.41 6.07 12.94
N MET A 177 -1.82 5.97 11.68
CA MET A 177 -0.94 5.98 10.52
C MET A 177 -0.73 7.44 10.10
N GLY A 178 0.48 7.95 10.28
CA GLY A 178 0.86 9.24 9.73
C GLY A 178 1.03 9.15 8.23
N GLU A 179 0.43 10.12 7.51
CA GLU A 179 0.80 10.52 6.14
C GLU A 179 0.25 9.70 4.96
N ALA A 180 0.57 10.10 3.73
CA ALA A 180 0.16 9.54 2.44
C ALA A 180 0.96 8.30 2.00
N VAL A 181 2.26 8.26 2.29
CA VAL A 181 3.17 7.19 1.83
C VAL A 181 3.19 6.03 2.84
N LEU A 182 3.35 4.79 2.37
CA LEU A 182 3.31 3.63 3.25
C LEU A 182 4.62 3.46 3.99
N ARG A 183 4.46 3.29 5.31
CA ARG A 183 5.57 3.23 6.25
C ARG A 183 5.61 1.88 6.93
N PRO A 184 6.82 1.41 7.28
CA PRO A 184 6.98 0.42 8.33
C PRO A 184 6.27 0.90 9.61
N MET A 185 5.65 -0.01 10.34
CA MET A 185 5.08 0.38 11.64
C MET A 185 6.20 0.47 12.68
N ASN A 186 6.18 1.52 13.51
CA ASN A 186 7.09 1.64 14.66
C ASN A 186 6.68 0.65 15.75
N TYR A 187 7.57 -0.30 16.07
CA TYR A 187 7.33 -1.26 17.13
C TYR A 187 8.20 -0.95 18.35
N THR A 188 7.56 -0.60 19.46
CA THR A 188 8.10 -0.94 20.78
C THR A 188 8.02 -2.46 20.96
N LEU A 189 9.08 -3.07 21.49
CA LEU A 189 9.21 -4.51 21.78
C LEU A 189 7.98 -5.06 22.54
N GLY A 190 7.00 -5.58 21.81
CA GLY A 190 5.74 -6.06 22.41
C GLY A 190 4.68 -6.57 21.45
N VAL A 191 4.90 -6.54 20.12
CA VAL A 191 3.91 -7.04 19.16
C VAL A 191 3.86 -8.56 19.18
N ASN A 192 2.82 -9.07 19.84
CA ASN A 192 2.51 -10.48 19.87
C ASN A 192 1.87 -10.88 18.53
N LEU A 193 2.70 -11.36 17.60
CA LEU A 193 2.31 -11.91 16.29
C LEU A 193 1.54 -13.25 16.38
N GLN A 194 1.25 -13.76 17.58
CA GLN A 194 0.45 -14.96 17.72
C GLN A 194 -1.04 -14.65 17.53
N LYS A 195 -1.74 -15.57 16.86
CA LYS A 195 -3.21 -15.64 16.89
C LYS A 195 -3.67 -15.53 18.34
N ARG A 196 -4.29 -14.41 18.72
CA ARG A 196 -5.32 -14.47 19.74
C ARG A 196 -6.51 -15.15 19.07
N HIS A 197 -6.54 -16.48 19.17
CA HIS A 197 -7.78 -17.23 18.99
C HIS A 197 -8.82 -16.55 19.91
N LYS A 198 -9.78 -15.84 19.32
CA LYS A 198 -11.01 -15.57 20.03
C LYS A 198 -11.72 -16.92 20.13
N ASN A 199 -11.86 -17.40 21.36
CA ASN A 199 -12.89 -18.36 21.73
C ASN A 199 -14.27 -17.76 21.38
#